data_AF-A0A6C0TVE7-F1
#
_entry.id   AF-A0A6C0TVE7-F1
#
_cell.length_a   1.000
_cell.length_b   1.000
_cell.length_c   1.000
_cell.angle_alpha   90.00
_cell.angle_beta   90.00
_cell.angle_gamma   90.00
#
_symmetry.space_group_name_H-M   'P 1'
#
loop_
_entity.id
_entity.type
_entity.pdbx_description
1 polymer ?
#
loop_
_entity_poly.entity_id
_entity_poly.type
_entity_poly.pdbx_seq_one_letter_code
_entity_poly.pdbx_strand_id
1 'polypeptide(L)'
;MSEDQPKPSLAAQATPSTPVYEAEQRLGALFEAIRLDLVSALGEEEKLKQLVEDMPYLRDKVNYELRDAQDRSSRLLGQLRAVEKTLRAFQSI
;
A
#
# COMPACT_ATOMS: atom_id res chain seq x y z
N MET A 1 46.31 14.62 -34.70
CA MET A 1 45.14 15.48 -34.96
C MET A 1 43.90 14.64 -34.73
N SER A 2 43.04 15.13 -33.85
CA SER A 2 41.60 14.82 -33.69
C SER A 2 41.21 13.49 -33.03
N GLU A 3 40.95 13.61 -31.72
CA GLU A 3 39.74 13.13 -31.01
C GLU A 3 38.52 12.91 -31.91
N ASP A 4 37.79 11.81 -31.68
CA ASP A 4 36.38 11.93 -31.25
C ASP A 4 35.88 10.59 -30.67
N GLN A 5 35.54 10.59 -29.39
CA GLN A 5 34.68 9.60 -28.77
C GLN A 5 33.41 10.33 -28.33
N PRO A 6 32.22 9.80 -28.63
CA PRO A 6 31.04 10.01 -27.78
C PRO A 6 30.62 8.66 -27.19
N LYS A 7 30.92 8.43 -25.90
CA LYS A 7 30.03 8.59 -24.73
C LYS A 7 28.71 7.82 -24.81
N PRO A 8 28.40 6.96 -23.82
CA PRO A 8 27.20 6.14 -23.81
C PRO A 8 25.97 7.04 -23.73
N SER A 9 25.02 6.79 -24.62
CA SER A 9 23.75 7.51 -24.71
C SER A 9 22.92 7.26 -23.43
N LEU A 10 23.17 8.07 -22.41
CA LEU A 10 22.33 8.20 -21.23
C LEU A 10 21.18 9.15 -21.59
N ALA A 11 20.30 8.71 -22.48
CA ALA A 11 18.99 9.31 -22.68
C ALA A 11 17.98 8.17 -22.55
N ALA A 12 17.74 7.78 -21.30
CA ALA A 12 16.52 7.08 -20.93
C ALA A 12 15.36 7.90 -21.52
N GLN A 13 14.74 7.35 -22.55
CA GLN A 13 13.60 7.93 -23.22
C GLN A 13 12.45 7.92 -22.21
N ALA A 14 12.30 9.01 -21.46
CA ALA A 14 11.05 9.30 -20.79
C ALA A 14 10.06 9.66 -21.89
N THR A 15 9.30 8.66 -22.36
CA THR A 15 8.12 8.91 -23.18
C THR A 15 7.19 9.85 -22.42
N PRO A 16 6.61 10.87 -23.06
CA PRO A 16 5.64 11.73 -22.39
C PRO A 16 4.43 10.87 -22.03
N SER A 17 4.33 10.55 -20.74
CA SER A 17 3.19 9.84 -20.17
C SER A 17 2.00 10.80 -20.18
N THR A 18 0.85 10.36 -20.66
CA THR A 18 -0.35 11.19 -20.54
C THR A 18 -0.70 11.35 -19.05
N PRO A 19 -1.25 12.50 -18.62
CA PRO A 19 -1.60 12.71 -17.20
C PRO A 19 -2.51 11.61 -16.62
N VAL A 20 -3.32 10.97 -17.46
CA VAL A 20 -4.18 9.84 -17.12
C VAL A 20 -3.35 8.60 -16.76
N TYR A 21 -2.35 8.25 -17.57
CA TYR A 21 -1.45 7.12 -17.32
C TYR A 21 -0.62 7.32 -16.05
N GLU A 22 -0.15 8.55 -15.79
CA GLU A 22 0.55 8.88 -14.55
C GLU A 22 -0.35 8.76 -13.32
N ALA A 23 -1.61 9.18 -13.43
CA ALA A 23 -2.59 9.06 -12.35
C ALA A 23 -2.89 7.59 -12.03
N GLU A 24 -3.09 6.76 -13.06
CA GLU A 24 -3.34 5.32 -12.89
C GLU A 24 -2.17 4.61 -12.20
N GLN A 25 -0.92 4.89 -12.62
CA GLN A 25 0.27 4.35 -11.97
C GLN A 25 0.39 4.77 -10.50
N ARG A 26 0.15 6.05 -10.19
CA ARG A 26 0.20 6.56 -8.81
C ARG A 26 -0.87 5.90 -7.94
N LEU A 27 -2.08 5.74 -8.46
CA LEU A 27 -3.17 5.05 -7.76
C LEU A 27 -2.86 3.57 -7.56
N GLY A 28 -2.25 2.90 -8.54
CA GLY A 28 -1.78 1.51 -8.40
C GLY A 28 -0.73 1.35 -7.30
N ALA A 29 0.28 2.23 -7.27
CA ALA A 29 1.29 2.23 -6.21
C ALA A 29 0.68 2.50 -4.83
N LEU A 30 -0.28 3.43 -4.74
CA LEU A 30 -1.00 3.73 -3.51
C LEU A 30 -1.84 2.53 -3.04
N PHE A 31 -2.51 1.83 -3.96
CA PHE A 31 -3.28 0.63 -3.66
C PHE A 31 -2.40 -0.46 -3.04
N GLU A 32 -1.25 -0.75 -3.66
CA GLU A 32 -0.31 -1.77 -3.14
C GLU A 32 0.27 -1.38 -1.79
N ALA A 33 0.58 -0.09 -1.56
CA ALA A 33 1.06 0.40 -0.27
C ALA A 33 0.00 0.22 0.83
N ILE A 34 -1.24 0.66 0.61
CA ILE A 34 -2.33 0.50 1.58
C ILE A 34 -2.61 -0.99 1.82
N ARG A 35 -2.52 -1.83 0.79
CA ARG A 35 -2.73 -3.28 0.94
C ARG A 35 -1.69 -3.91 1.87
N LEU A 36 -0.42 -3.51 1.74
CA LEU A 36 0.65 -4.01 2.59
C LEU A 36 0.41 -3.62 4.07
N ASP A 37 0.04 -2.35 4.30
CA ASP A 37 -0.28 -1.86 5.64
C ASP A 37 -1.49 -2.60 6.24
N LEU A 38 -2.52 -2.87 5.44
CA LEU A 38 -3.70 -3.62 5.87
C LEU A 38 -3.33 -5.03 6.32
N VAL A 39 -2.50 -5.75 5.55
CA VAL A 39 -2.04 -7.08 5.91
C VAL A 39 -1.24 -7.04 7.22
N SER A 40 -0.39 -6.03 7.40
CA SER A 40 0.36 -5.87 8.65
C SER A 40 -0.57 -5.65 9.86
N ALA A 41 -1.58 -4.78 9.73
CA ALA A 41 -2.54 -4.52 10.81
C ALA A 41 -3.40 -5.76 11.14
N LEU A 42 -3.81 -6.52 10.13
CA LEU A 42 -4.55 -7.77 10.31
C LEU A 42 -3.70 -8.84 11.01
N GLY A 43 -2.41 -8.95 10.67
CA GLY A 43 -1.49 -9.87 11.34
C GLY A 43 -1.24 -9.51 12.80
N GLU A 44 -1.18 -8.21 13.13
CA GLU A 44 -1.12 -7.74 14.51
C GLU A 44 -2.40 -8.12 15.27
N GLU A 45 -3.57 -7.85 14.70
CA GLU A 45 -4.87 -8.23 15.28
C GLU A 45 -4.97 -9.75 15.51
N GLU A 46 -4.58 -10.56 14.53
CA GLU A 46 -4.58 -12.02 14.63
C GLU A 46 -3.64 -12.50 15.74
N LYS A 47 -2.42 -11.96 15.81
CA LYS A 47 -1.46 -12.37 16.83
C LYS A 47 -1.92 -11.99 18.24
N LEU A 48 -2.53 -10.82 18.41
CA LEU A 48 -3.10 -10.38 19.69
C LEU A 48 -4.26 -11.27 20.13
N LYS A 49 -5.14 -11.68 19.20
CA LYS A 49 -6.20 -12.66 19.50
C LYS A 49 -5.61 -13.99 19.96
N GLN A 50 -4.63 -14.53 19.23
CA GLN A 50 -3.97 -15.79 19.61
C GLN A 50 -3.32 -15.69 20.99
N LEU A 51 -2.67 -14.58 21.33
CA LEU A 51 -2.07 -14.39 22.65
C LEU A 51 -3.11 -14.40 23.77
N VAL A 52 -4.31 -13.83 23.55
CA VAL A 52 -5.41 -13.87 24.52
C VAL A 52 -6.02 -15.27 24.65
N GLU A 53 -6.07 -16.03 23.56
CA GLU A 53 -6.51 -17.42 23.56
C GLU A 53 -5.52 -18.31 24.34
N ASP A 54 -4.23 -18.17 24.08
CA ASP A 54 -3.16 -18.96 24.71
C ASP A 54 -2.93 -18.56 26.19
N MET A 55 -3.05 -17.27 26.49
CA MET A 55 -2.77 -16.69 27.80
C MET A 55 -3.87 -15.70 28.22
N PRO A 56 -5.02 -16.19 28.72
CA PRO A 56 -6.19 -15.35 29.01
C PRO A 56 -5.94 -14.20 30.00
N TYR A 57 -4.95 -14.34 30.89
CA TYR A 57 -4.56 -13.30 31.84
C TYR A 57 -3.89 -12.08 31.18
N LEU A 58 -3.51 -12.17 29.91
CA LEU A 58 -3.00 -11.03 29.12
C LEU A 58 -4.13 -10.15 28.57
N ARG A 59 -5.40 -10.56 28.62
CA ARG A 59 -6.54 -9.85 28.01
C ARG A 59 -6.54 -8.36 28.34
N ASP A 60 -6.45 -8.01 29.62
CA ASP A 60 -6.48 -6.61 30.05
C ASP A 60 -5.22 -5.83 29.67
N LYS A 61 -4.13 -6.52 29.34
CA LYS A 61 -2.86 -5.93 28.89
C LYS A 61 -2.81 -5.63 27.40
N VAL A 62 -3.63 -6.32 26.60
CA VAL A 62 -3.61 -6.20 25.13
C VAL A 62 -4.92 -5.69 24.54
N ASN A 63 -5.94 -5.44 25.38
CA ASN A 63 -7.25 -4.97 24.93
C ASN A 63 -7.19 -3.65 24.16
N TYR A 64 -6.29 -2.75 24.55
CA TYR A 64 -6.14 -1.45 23.88
C TYR A 64 -5.52 -1.66 22.48
N GLU A 65 -4.44 -2.41 22.42
CA GLU A 65 -3.67 -2.73 21.22
C GLU A 65 -4.53 -3.52 20.23
N LEU A 66 -5.35 -4.47 20.73
CA LEU A 66 -6.27 -5.24 19.89
C LEU A 66 -7.32 -4.34 19.24
N ARG A 67 -7.91 -3.42 20.01
CA ARG A 67 -8.88 -2.45 19.48
C ARG A 67 -8.23 -1.48 18.49
N ASP A 68 -7.02 -1.03 18.78
CA ASP A 68 -6.27 -0.16 17.89
C ASP A 68 -5.93 -0.85 16.56
N ALA A 69 -5.51 -2.12 16.59
CA ALA A 69 -5.27 -2.91 15.39
C ALA A 69 -6.56 -3.10 14.56
N GLN A 70 -7.70 -3.33 15.21
CA GLN A 70 -9.03 -3.42 14.59
C GLN A 70 -9.48 -2.11 13.93
N ASP A 71 -9.27 -1.00 14.61
CA ASP A 71 -9.59 0.33 14.09
C ASP A 71 -8.70 0.68 12.90
N ARG A 72 -7.40 0.38 12.99
CA ARG A 72 -6.44 0.56 11.90
C ARG A 72 -6.81 -0.28 10.69
N SER A 73 -7.08 -1.58 10.86
CA SER A 73 -7.46 -2.48 9.76
C SER A 73 -8.75 -2.02 9.07
N SER A 74 -9.74 -1.57 9.85
CA SER A 74 -11.00 -1.02 9.32
C SER A 74 -10.81 0.25 8.48
N ARG A 75 -9.96 1.18 8.95
CA ARG A 75 -9.63 2.42 8.21
C ARG A 75 -8.88 2.12 6.91
N LEU A 76 -7.87 1.26 6.98
CA LEU A 76 -7.07 0.84 5.81
C LEU A 76 -7.94 0.16 4.75
N LEU A 77 -8.86 -0.71 5.17
CA LEU A 77 -9.83 -1.33 4.25
C LEU A 77 -10.73 -0.29 3.57
N GLY A 78 -11.17 0.74 4.29
CA GLY A 78 -11.94 1.85 3.73
C GLY A 78 -11.16 2.62 2.67
N GLN A 79 -9.89 2.95 2.96
CA GLN A 79 -8.99 3.62 2.03
C GLN A 79 -8.72 2.76 0.79
N LEU A 80 -8.42 1.47 0.97
CA LEU A 80 -8.14 0.53 -0.12
C LEU A 80 -9.31 0.47 -1.10
N ARG A 81 -10.55 0.35 -0.58
CA ARG A 81 -11.77 0.35 -1.40
C ARG A 81 -11.98 1.66 -2.15
N ALA A 82 -11.63 2.80 -1.56
CA ALA A 82 -11.75 4.10 -2.23
C ALA A 82 -10.77 4.19 -3.42
N VAL A 83 -9.53 3.75 -3.24
CA VAL A 83 -8.52 3.72 -4.31
C VAL A 83 -8.91 2.72 -5.40
N GLU A 84 -9.37 1.53 -5.03
CA GLU A 84 -9.84 0.51 -5.97
C GLU A 84 -11.00 1.01 -6.84
N LYS A 85 -12.00 1.66 -6.25
CA LYS A 85 -13.12 2.26 -6.99
C LYS A 85 -12.65 3.33 -7.97
N THR A 86 -11.65 4.10 -7.56
CA THR A 86 -11.06 5.14 -8.40
C THR A 86 -10.34 4.51 -9.59
N LEU A 87 -9.50 3.50 -9.37
CA LEU A 87 -8.84 2.74 -10.46
C LEU A 87 -9.84 2.14 -11.45
N ARG A 88 -10.94 1.55 -10.97
CA ARG A 88 -12.01 1.03 -11.85
C ARG A 88 -12.68 2.11 -12.70
N ALA A 89 -12.75 3.35 -12.20
CA ALA A 89 -13.29 4.47 -12.97
C ALA A 89 -12.39 4.84 -14.17
N PHE A 90 -11.07 4.62 -14.09
CA PHE A 90 -10.15 4.80 -15.24
C PHE A 90 -10.31 3.70 -16.30
N GLN A 91 -10.70 2.48 -15.90
CA GLN A 91 -10.86 1.33 -16.80
C GLN A 91 -12.22 1.27 -17.52
N SER A 92 -13.15 2.15 -17.14
CA SER A 92 -14.51 2.21 -17.69
C SER A 92 -14.73 3.39 -18.64
N ILE A 93 -13.67 4.13 -18.96
CA ILE A 93 -13.60 5.21 -19.96
C ILE A 93 -12.94 4.65 -21.22
#